data_AF-A0AAU5DKW4-F1
#
_entry.id   AF-A0AAU5DKW4-F1
#
_cell.length_a   1.000
_cell.length_b   1.000
_cell.length_c   1.000
_cell.angle_alpha   90.00
_cell.angle_beta   90.00
_cell.angle_gamma   90.00
#
_symmetry.space_group_name_H-M   'P 1'
#
loop_
_entity.id
_entity.type
_entity.pdbx_description
1 polymer ?
#
loop_
_entity_poly.entity_id
_entity_poly.type
_entity_poly.pdbx_seq_one_letter_code
_entity_poly.pdbx_strand_id
1 'polypeptide(L)'
;MTGQLLTFKDLTRYPVMAQALDNQWLPGDLTLARQRVSAPPGRSPDDVAASAAELRRALVNSGTLVVNRAYFLNNEAVSANYLPDAEPSERQAFIRLLNEQALVPFLYAERDPAARFSWTYDERVHRAWARLLADEAEPALVRFDWDDEANREATAHVSQFFSSHLPMLQRLREAPLSKQLGIPVAQVRAMKEGILTDIAVWAVRQDLYATITREAVYREFLTRPGTEVREGLLREGKHIVPAKQLIDLLYNLGVPKASRITALTPPGSPPRSTLQELRDDVRPQETNPEAIGLLLRDLFADALHRAVDGPNSYGSLSLADVTRLRTTEEWHAYVNSLDSFVLGSFRDGRTPTPEEFRAGTADVARLHRGMLRAARKVSGRGQGFQREMKVALVLESTGIALQVTAGEEVSLLAGSLQMATAFAGALSMRLEFFDRSGTGARSGLGHSLTLPSLQLGSVKRDWAKILKAYGGRVEETGTQPPRRQADQQSPYA
;
A
#
# COMPACT_ATOMS: atom_id res chain seq x y z
N MET A 1 29.25 16.23 3.96
CA MET A 1 27.96 15.63 4.34
C MET A 1 28.10 15.06 5.73
N THR A 2 27.25 15.51 6.64
CA THR A 2 27.30 15.22 8.08
C THR A 2 26.16 14.32 8.55
N GLY A 3 25.12 14.14 7.73
CA GLY A 3 23.99 13.27 8.03
C GLY A 3 24.36 11.78 8.14
N GLN A 4 23.59 11.02 8.93
CA GLN A 4 23.84 9.60 9.17
C GLN A 4 23.62 8.78 7.88
N LEU A 5 24.59 7.93 7.55
CA LEU A 5 24.53 7.00 6.43
C LEU A 5 23.93 5.67 6.91
N LEU A 6 22.76 5.29 6.39
CA LEU A 6 21.99 4.12 6.80
C LEU A 6 21.85 3.13 5.65
N THR A 7 21.70 1.87 5.99
CA THR A 7 21.09 0.84 5.14
C THR A 7 19.63 0.65 5.55
N PHE A 8 18.82 -0.01 4.72
CA PHE A 8 17.44 -0.32 5.10
C PHE A 8 17.32 -1.16 6.38
N LYS A 9 18.36 -1.92 6.76
CA LYS A 9 18.38 -2.71 8.00
C LYS A 9 18.50 -1.86 9.25
N ASP A 10 19.02 -0.64 9.13
CA ASP A 10 19.19 0.29 10.24
C ASP A 10 17.89 1.04 10.57
N LEU A 11 16.88 0.95 9.70
CA LEU A 11 15.57 1.58 9.91
C LEU A 11 14.70 0.72 10.83
N THR A 12 14.49 1.18 12.06
CA THR A 12 13.83 0.40 13.12
C THR A 12 12.49 0.96 13.59
N ARG A 13 12.10 2.15 13.14
CA ARG A 13 10.86 2.83 13.59
C ARG A 13 9.77 2.67 12.55
N TYR A 14 9.22 1.46 12.41
CA TYR A 14 8.17 1.16 11.43
C TYR A 14 8.38 1.82 10.06
N PRO A 15 9.47 1.49 9.34
CA PRO A 15 9.78 2.12 8.07
C PRO A 15 8.72 1.77 7.01
N VAL A 16 8.23 2.81 6.33
CA VAL A 16 7.29 2.68 5.23
C VAL A 16 7.75 3.44 4.00
N MET A 17 7.24 3.05 2.84
CA MET A 17 7.35 3.84 1.61
C MET A 17 5.95 4.03 1.03
N ALA A 18 5.57 5.29 0.78
CA ALA A 18 4.25 5.66 0.30
C ALA A 18 4.23 5.73 -1.23
N GLN A 19 3.34 4.95 -1.86
CA GLN A 19 3.14 4.98 -3.31
C GLN A 19 2.72 6.38 -3.80
N ALA A 20 1.99 7.13 -2.98
CA ALA A 20 1.46 8.44 -3.36
C ALA A 20 2.53 9.53 -3.55
N LEU A 21 3.75 9.31 -3.07
CA LEU A 21 4.86 10.25 -3.25
C LEU A 21 5.57 10.07 -4.58
N ASP A 22 5.24 9.02 -5.33
CA ASP A 22 5.73 8.85 -6.67
C ASP A 22 5.24 9.98 -7.61
N ASN A 23 6.16 10.52 -8.42
CA ASN A 23 5.89 11.65 -9.31
C ASN A 23 4.89 11.37 -10.45
N GLN A 24 4.44 10.13 -10.63
CA GLN A 24 3.40 9.73 -11.60
C GLN A 24 2.10 9.29 -10.93
N TRP A 25 2.05 9.23 -9.60
CA TRP A 25 0.84 8.80 -8.90
C TRP A 25 -0.27 9.85 -8.93
N LEU A 26 -1.51 9.37 -9.08
CA LEU A 26 -2.76 10.12 -8.93
C LEU A 26 -3.87 9.18 -8.41
N PRO A 27 -4.85 9.69 -7.64
CA PRO A 27 -6.11 8.99 -7.40
C PRO A 27 -6.83 8.66 -8.71
N GLY A 28 -7.70 7.64 -8.71
CA GLY A 28 -8.41 7.18 -9.92
C GLY A 28 -9.15 8.28 -10.68
N ASP A 29 -9.92 9.12 -9.98
CA ASP A 29 -10.72 10.17 -10.60
C ASP A 29 -9.85 11.28 -11.22
N LEU A 30 -8.77 11.67 -10.54
CA LEU A 30 -7.80 12.65 -11.07
C LEU A 30 -7.03 12.06 -12.24
N THR A 31 -6.67 10.77 -12.18
CA THR A 31 -6.07 10.04 -13.31
C THR A 31 -6.99 10.03 -14.53
N LEU A 32 -8.29 9.81 -14.32
CA LEU A 32 -9.29 9.84 -15.39
C LEU A 32 -9.42 11.22 -16.02
N ALA A 33 -9.35 12.30 -15.21
CA ALA A 33 -9.38 13.66 -15.72
C ALA A 33 -8.22 13.96 -16.69
N ARG A 34 -7.07 13.27 -16.56
CA ARG A 34 -5.91 13.41 -17.47
C ARG A 34 -6.15 12.89 -18.89
N GLN A 35 -7.24 12.14 -19.13
CA GLN A 35 -7.60 11.72 -20.49
C GLN A 35 -8.29 12.83 -21.29
N ARG A 36 -8.89 13.83 -20.62
CA ARG A 36 -9.67 14.90 -21.29
C ARG A 36 -8.78 15.70 -22.24
N VAL A 37 -9.29 16.02 -23.42
CA VAL A 37 -8.59 16.86 -24.42
C VAL A 37 -8.11 18.18 -23.81
N SER A 38 -8.95 18.80 -22.96
CA SER A 38 -8.67 20.06 -22.28
C SER A 38 -7.80 19.95 -21.00
N ALA A 39 -7.32 18.76 -20.64
CA ALA A 39 -6.47 18.61 -19.46
C ALA A 39 -5.16 19.40 -19.65
N PRO A 40 -4.79 20.29 -18.70
CA PRO A 40 -3.55 21.05 -18.81
C PRO A 40 -2.34 20.13 -18.58
N PRO A 41 -1.19 20.37 -19.24
CA PRO A 41 0.03 19.63 -18.96
C PRO A 41 0.50 19.87 -17.52
N GLY A 42 1.11 18.85 -16.91
CA GLY A 42 1.61 18.93 -15.53
C GLY A 42 0.53 18.70 -14.47
N ARG A 43 0.87 19.04 -13.22
CA ARG A 43 0.02 18.80 -12.04
C ARG A 43 -0.92 19.99 -11.82
N SER A 44 -2.19 19.68 -11.55
CA SER A 44 -3.18 20.65 -11.08
C SER A 44 -3.08 20.83 -9.56
N PRO A 45 -3.63 21.91 -8.99
CA PRO A 45 -3.69 22.09 -7.53
C PRO A 45 -4.35 20.91 -6.78
N ASP A 46 -5.36 20.28 -7.38
CA ASP A 46 -6.03 19.10 -6.80
C ASP A 46 -5.09 17.88 -6.76
N ASP A 47 -4.24 17.70 -7.78
CA ASP A 47 -3.24 16.64 -7.84
C ASP A 47 -2.19 16.79 -6.72
N VAL A 48 -1.75 18.03 -6.49
CA VAL A 48 -0.80 18.38 -5.43
C VAL A 48 -1.46 18.19 -4.06
N ALA A 49 -2.69 18.65 -3.90
CA ALA A 49 -3.45 18.50 -2.65
C ALA A 49 -3.66 17.03 -2.27
N ALA A 50 -3.98 16.17 -3.25
CA ALA A 50 -4.12 14.72 -3.03
C ALA A 50 -2.79 14.10 -2.57
N SER A 51 -1.68 14.45 -3.22
CA SER A 51 -0.34 13.94 -2.85
C SER A 51 0.12 14.47 -1.49
N ALA A 52 -0.20 15.73 -1.15
CA ALA A 52 0.11 16.33 0.15
C ALA A 52 -0.68 15.68 1.29
N ALA A 53 -1.96 15.38 1.07
CA ALA A 53 -2.77 14.64 2.03
C ALA A 53 -2.17 13.26 2.34
N GLU A 54 -1.65 12.57 1.31
CA GLU A 54 -1.00 11.28 1.47
C GLU A 54 0.39 11.37 2.10
N LEU A 55 1.16 12.43 1.84
CA LEU A 55 2.40 12.72 2.57
C LEU A 55 2.14 12.80 4.08
N ARG A 56 1.14 13.59 4.47
CA ARG A 56 0.74 13.77 5.88
C ARG A 56 0.25 12.46 6.48
N ARG A 57 -0.60 11.72 5.75
CA ARG A 57 -1.08 10.40 6.19
C ARG A 57 0.07 9.43 6.43
N ALA A 58 1.03 9.36 5.51
CA ALA A 58 2.18 8.49 5.63
C ALA A 58 3.06 8.87 6.84
N LEU A 59 3.28 10.16 7.08
CA LEU A 59 4.04 10.65 8.25
C LEU A 59 3.33 10.43 9.59
N VAL A 60 2.00 10.42 9.62
CA VAL A 60 1.23 10.11 10.84
C VAL A 60 1.26 8.61 11.14
N ASN A 61 1.15 7.78 10.11
CA ASN A 61 1.04 6.32 10.22
C ASN A 61 2.39 5.58 10.09
N SER A 62 3.52 6.28 10.26
CA SER A 62 4.85 5.66 10.26
C SER A 62 5.82 6.33 11.22
N GLY A 63 6.76 5.55 11.76
CA GLY A 63 7.88 6.13 12.48
C GLY A 63 8.89 6.76 11.52
N THR A 64 9.15 6.10 10.39
CA THR A 64 10.04 6.57 9.33
C THR A 64 9.38 6.43 7.96
N LEU A 65 9.26 7.54 7.23
CA LEU A 65 8.82 7.58 5.85
C LEU A 65 10.04 7.67 4.92
N VAL A 66 10.29 6.59 4.19
CA VAL A 66 11.33 6.54 3.17
C VAL A 66 10.78 7.07 1.85
N VAL A 67 11.51 8.01 1.24
CA VAL A 67 11.10 8.65 -0.02
C VAL A 67 12.26 8.63 -0.99
N ASN A 68 12.03 8.15 -2.21
CA ASN A 68 13.06 8.21 -3.25
C ASN A 68 13.50 9.67 -3.45
N ARG A 69 14.80 9.92 -3.43
CA ARG A 69 15.40 11.24 -3.64
C ARG A 69 14.81 12.00 -4.83
N ALA A 70 14.48 11.30 -5.92
CA ALA A 70 13.86 11.89 -7.10
C ALA A 70 12.54 12.59 -6.82
N TYR A 71 11.79 12.14 -5.82
CA TYR A 71 10.50 12.72 -5.48
C TYR A 71 10.61 13.98 -4.62
N PHE A 72 11.74 14.22 -3.95
CA PHE A 72 11.99 15.56 -3.40
C PHE A 72 12.01 16.58 -4.53
N LEU A 73 12.63 16.24 -5.65
CA LEU A 73 12.82 17.16 -6.77
C LEU A 73 11.63 17.22 -7.75
N ASN A 74 10.85 16.14 -7.85
CA ASN A 74 9.81 15.99 -8.87
C ASN A 74 8.38 15.81 -8.30
N ASN A 75 8.19 15.85 -6.98
CA ASN A 75 6.86 15.85 -6.37
C ASN A 75 6.60 17.19 -5.68
N GLU A 76 5.68 17.98 -6.24
CA GLU A 76 5.33 19.30 -5.73
C GLU A 76 4.77 19.28 -4.31
N ALA A 77 4.08 18.20 -3.91
CA ALA A 77 3.62 18.04 -2.53
C ALA A 77 4.75 17.87 -1.53
N VAL A 78 5.95 17.49 -1.98
CA VAL A 78 7.17 17.43 -1.16
C VAL A 78 7.93 18.76 -1.28
N SER A 79 8.18 19.24 -2.50
CA SER A 79 9.01 20.42 -2.74
C SER A 79 8.41 21.72 -2.22
N ALA A 80 7.07 21.86 -2.23
CA ALA A 80 6.39 23.01 -1.66
C ALA A 80 6.74 23.29 -0.20
N ASN A 81 7.23 22.30 0.55
CA ASN A 81 7.57 22.45 1.98
C ASN A 81 8.99 23.00 2.22
N TYR A 82 9.85 23.07 1.21
CA TYR A 82 11.21 23.58 1.37
C TYR A 82 11.62 24.59 0.29
N LEU A 83 10.70 25.02 -0.57
CA LEU A 83 10.98 26.15 -1.43
C LEU A 83 11.16 27.44 -0.60
N PRO A 84 11.88 28.45 -1.11
CA PRO A 84 12.12 29.70 -0.37
C PRO A 84 10.84 30.47 0.01
N ASP A 85 9.76 30.27 -0.74
CA ASP A 85 8.42 30.82 -0.53
C ASP A 85 7.50 29.92 0.31
N ALA A 86 8.01 28.80 0.83
CA ALA A 86 7.26 27.97 1.75
C ALA A 86 6.93 28.71 3.05
N GLU A 87 5.73 28.47 3.60
CA GLU A 87 5.34 28.99 4.90
C GLU A 87 6.39 28.65 5.97
N PRO A 88 6.89 29.61 6.79
CA PRO A 88 8.01 29.37 7.69
C PRO A 88 7.81 28.21 8.67
N SER A 89 6.56 28.03 9.15
CA SER A 89 6.21 26.93 10.04
C SER A 89 6.25 25.56 9.35
N GLU A 90 5.88 25.49 8.07
CA GLU A 90 5.93 24.26 7.28
C GLU A 90 7.37 23.91 6.90
N ARG A 91 8.18 24.91 6.54
CA ARG A 91 9.62 24.74 6.28
C ARG A 91 10.34 24.19 7.51
N GLN A 92 10.12 24.80 8.67
CA GLN A 92 10.75 24.35 9.91
C GLN A 92 10.30 22.93 10.30
N ALA A 93 9.02 22.62 10.11
CA ALA A 93 8.51 21.27 10.33
C ALA A 93 9.15 20.26 9.37
N PHE A 94 9.32 20.61 8.09
CA PHE A 94 9.98 19.75 7.11
C PHE A 94 11.45 19.47 7.47
N ILE A 95 12.22 20.51 7.82
CA ILE A 95 13.61 20.36 8.31
C ILE A 95 13.65 19.44 9.53
N ARG A 96 12.74 19.63 10.48
CA ARG A 96 12.65 18.79 11.66
C ARG A 96 12.38 17.32 11.31
N LEU A 97 11.46 17.05 10.40
CA LEU A 97 11.16 15.68 9.94
C LEU A 97 12.37 15.00 9.30
N LEU A 98 13.18 15.75 8.54
CA LEU A 98 14.45 15.27 7.97
C LEU A 98 15.47 14.92 9.06
N ASN A 99 15.70 15.85 9.99
CA ASN A 99 16.71 15.71 11.04
C ASN A 99 16.34 14.64 12.09
N GLU A 100 15.05 14.43 12.35
CA GLU A 100 14.55 13.42 13.29
C GLU A 100 14.38 12.02 12.66
N GLN A 101 14.83 11.81 11.41
CA GLN A 101 14.70 10.55 10.66
C GLN A 101 13.24 10.10 10.47
N ALA A 102 12.30 11.05 10.54
CA ALA A 102 10.90 10.84 10.25
C ALA A 102 10.64 10.82 8.73
N LEU A 103 11.43 11.59 7.97
CA LEU A 103 11.44 11.64 6.53
C LEU A 103 12.86 11.36 6.04
N VAL A 104 13.09 10.24 5.38
CA VAL A 104 14.43 9.76 5.02
C VAL A 104 14.57 9.64 3.50
N PRO A 105 15.46 10.42 2.86
CA PRO A 105 15.79 10.24 1.46
C PRO A 105 16.46 8.89 1.18
N PHE A 106 15.86 8.12 0.26
CA PHE A 106 16.46 6.93 -0.34
C PHE A 106 17.23 7.31 -1.60
N LEU A 107 18.52 6.99 -1.62
CA LEU A 107 19.38 7.16 -2.79
C LEU A 107 19.43 5.84 -3.55
N TYR A 108 19.00 5.85 -4.82
CA TYR A 108 18.89 4.61 -5.59
C TYR A 108 20.27 4.16 -6.05
N ALA A 109 20.95 4.97 -6.87
CA ALA A 109 22.32 4.71 -7.30
C ALA A 109 23.30 5.79 -6.79
N GLU A 110 22.77 6.94 -6.38
CA GLU A 110 23.53 8.14 -6.04
C GLU A 110 24.14 8.06 -4.65
N ARG A 111 25.34 8.60 -4.45
CA ARG A 111 25.92 8.79 -3.11
C ARG A 111 25.53 10.13 -2.47
N ASP A 112 25.08 11.08 -3.29
CA ASP A 112 24.80 12.46 -2.89
C ASP A 112 23.30 12.77 -3.01
N PRO A 113 22.62 13.17 -1.91
CA PRO A 113 21.22 13.59 -1.94
C PRO A 113 20.95 14.81 -2.83
N ALA A 114 21.96 15.63 -3.13
CA ALA A 114 21.91 16.78 -4.03
C ALA A 114 22.47 16.48 -5.44
N ALA A 115 22.83 15.23 -5.75
CA ALA A 115 23.30 14.83 -7.07
C ALA A 115 22.34 15.31 -8.17
N ARG A 116 22.85 15.55 -9.38
CA ARG A 116 22.00 15.86 -10.54
C ARG A 116 21.50 14.56 -11.18
N PHE A 117 20.33 14.62 -11.80
CA PHE A 117 19.80 13.52 -12.61
C PHE A 117 20.01 13.76 -14.10
N SER A 118 19.87 12.70 -14.89
CA SER A 118 19.91 12.76 -16.37
C SER A 118 18.58 13.16 -17.02
N TRP A 119 17.46 13.06 -16.32
CA TRP A 119 16.12 13.46 -16.77
C TRP A 119 15.69 14.85 -16.26
N THR A 120 14.61 15.42 -16.82
CA THR A 120 14.16 16.78 -16.49
C THR A 120 13.63 16.90 -15.05
N TYR A 121 14.06 17.95 -14.35
CA TYR A 121 13.52 18.43 -13.07
C TYR A 121 13.53 19.98 -13.05
N ASP A 122 12.84 20.60 -12.09
CA ASP A 122 12.88 22.07 -11.91
C ASP A 122 14.20 22.49 -11.21
N GLU A 123 15.05 23.25 -11.91
CA GLU A 123 16.33 23.74 -11.38
C GLU A 123 16.15 24.70 -10.18
N ARG A 124 15.00 25.37 -10.06
CA ARG A 124 14.65 26.13 -8.85
C ARG A 124 14.50 25.20 -7.65
N VAL A 125 13.79 24.09 -7.82
CA VAL A 125 13.59 23.07 -6.79
C VAL A 125 14.91 22.40 -6.41
N HIS A 126 15.75 22.06 -7.39
CA HIS A 126 17.08 21.48 -7.13
C HIS A 126 17.99 22.41 -6.32
N ARG A 127 18.06 23.70 -6.70
CA ARG A 127 18.85 24.68 -5.94
C ARG A 127 18.32 24.89 -4.53
N ALA A 128 17.00 24.92 -4.34
CA ALA A 128 16.39 25.02 -3.02
C ALA A 128 16.73 23.80 -2.15
N TRP A 129 16.65 22.59 -2.71
CA TRP A 129 17.02 21.36 -2.03
C TRP A 129 18.51 21.31 -1.66
N ALA A 130 19.40 21.68 -2.59
CA ALA A 130 20.83 21.71 -2.35
C ALA A 130 21.22 22.71 -1.24
N ARG A 131 20.58 23.89 -1.21
CA ARG A 131 20.78 24.87 -0.12
C ARG A 131 20.27 24.36 1.22
N LEU A 132 19.07 23.78 1.24
CA LEU A 132 18.49 23.18 2.45
C LEU A 132 19.48 22.18 3.09
N LEU A 133 20.08 21.31 2.28
CA LEU A 133 21.06 20.30 2.73
C LEU A 133 22.42 20.87 3.13
N ALA A 134 22.80 22.04 2.60
CA ALA A 134 24.06 22.70 2.92
C ALA A 134 23.97 23.53 4.21
N ASP A 135 22.81 24.16 4.43
CA ASP A 135 22.70 25.26 5.39
C ASP A 135 21.79 24.94 6.60
N GLU A 136 20.80 24.05 6.44
CA GLU A 136 19.67 23.93 7.40
C GLU A 136 19.36 22.50 7.87
N ALA A 137 19.58 21.49 7.02
CA ALA A 137 19.15 20.12 7.28
C ALA A 137 20.30 19.12 7.11
N GLU A 138 20.38 18.18 8.06
CA GLU A 138 21.32 17.06 8.06
C GLU A 138 20.55 15.73 8.07
N PRO A 139 19.80 15.41 6.98
CA PRO A 139 18.99 14.20 6.96
C PRO A 139 19.85 12.95 7.07
N ALA A 140 19.32 11.93 7.75
CA ALA A 140 19.79 10.57 7.53
C ALA A 140 19.47 10.15 6.09
N LEU A 141 20.38 9.41 5.46
CA LEU A 141 20.26 8.94 4.09
C LEU A 141 20.24 7.42 4.08
N VAL A 142 19.37 6.82 3.27
CA VAL A 142 19.32 5.35 3.15
C VAL A 142 19.70 4.88 1.77
N ARG A 143 20.50 3.80 1.71
CA ARG A 143 20.80 3.02 0.51
C ARG A 143 20.52 1.53 0.77
N PHE A 144 20.52 0.72 -0.28
CA PHE A 144 20.60 -0.73 -0.07
C PHE A 144 21.96 -1.13 0.50
N ASP A 145 23.01 -0.55 -0.07
CA ASP A 145 24.37 -0.65 0.42
C ASP A 145 25.17 0.63 0.13
N TRP A 146 26.18 0.92 0.95
CA TRP A 146 27.10 2.05 0.72
C TRP A 146 28.34 1.63 -0.09
N ASP A 147 28.56 0.33 -0.27
CA ASP A 147 29.37 -0.21 -1.35
C ASP A 147 28.60 -0.10 -2.68
N ASP A 148 29.26 0.40 -3.74
CA ASP A 148 28.58 0.69 -4.99
C ASP A 148 28.26 -0.56 -5.81
N GLU A 149 29.03 -1.65 -5.68
CA GLU A 149 28.74 -2.90 -6.38
C GLU A 149 27.56 -3.62 -5.71
N ALA A 150 27.63 -3.80 -4.39
CA ALA A 150 26.52 -4.39 -3.64
C ALA A 150 25.21 -3.61 -3.80
N ASN A 151 25.29 -2.27 -3.86
CA ASN A 151 24.12 -1.44 -4.13
C ASN A 151 23.60 -1.59 -5.56
N ARG A 152 24.48 -1.73 -6.57
CA ARG A 152 24.07 -2.01 -7.95
C ARG A 152 23.34 -3.34 -8.05
N GLU A 153 23.85 -4.39 -7.41
CA GLU A 153 23.18 -5.70 -7.37
C GLU A 153 21.80 -5.61 -6.70
N ALA A 154 21.70 -4.96 -5.54
CA ALA A 154 20.44 -4.81 -4.82
C ALA A 154 19.41 -3.97 -5.60
N THR A 155 19.85 -2.91 -6.28
CA THR A 155 18.98 -2.05 -7.09
C THR A 155 18.57 -2.71 -8.40
N ALA A 156 19.41 -3.58 -8.97
CA ALA A 156 19.06 -4.42 -10.10
C ALA A 156 17.88 -5.35 -9.76
N HIS A 157 17.80 -5.89 -8.52
CA HIS A 157 16.64 -6.68 -8.09
C HIS A 157 15.32 -5.89 -8.10
N VAL A 158 15.36 -4.58 -7.78
CA VAL A 158 14.17 -3.71 -7.86
C VAL A 158 13.70 -3.58 -9.31
N SER A 159 14.63 -3.32 -10.22
CA SER A 159 14.39 -3.19 -11.66
C SER A 159 13.91 -4.50 -12.29
N GLN A 160 14.53 -5.62 -11.90
CA GLN A 160 14.16 -6.96 -12.33
C GLN A 160 12.78 -7.35 -11.82
N PHE A 161 12.41 -6.96 -10.60
CA PHE A 161 11.07 -7.20 -10.06
C PHE A 161 10.00 -6.61 -10.97
N PHE A 162 10.13 -5.34 -11.37
CA PHE A 162 9.16 -4.71 -12.28
C PHE A 162 9.16 -5.39 -13.66
N SER A 163 10.33 -5.56 -14.26
CA SER A 163 10.47 -6.09 -15.63
C SER A 163 9.93 -7.51 -15.78
N SER A 164 10.26 -8.40 -14.83
CA SER A 164 9.84 -9.80 -14.86
C SER A 164 8.34 -10.01 -14.60
N HIS A 165 7.72 -9.13 -13.82
CA HIS A 165 6.32 -9.28 -13.43
C HIS A 165 5.35 -8.47 -14.29
N LEU A 166 5.83 -7.49 -15.07
CA LEU A 166 4.99 -6.69 -15.97
C LEU A 166 4.16 -7.58 -16.94
N PRO A 167 4.72 -8.62 -17.60
CA PRO A 167 3.94 -9.51 -18.44
C PRO A 167 2.92 -10.36 -17.68
N MET A 168 3.04 -10.50 -16.36
CA MET A 168 2.13 -11.30 -15.54
C MET A 168 0.80 -10.60 -15.25
N LEU A 169 0.73 -9.27 -15.46
CA LEU A 169 -0.51 -8.52 -15.27
C LEU A 169 -1.66 -9.05 -16.15
N GLN A 170 -1.36 -9.52 -17.37
CA GLN A 170 -2.36 -10.12 -18.26
C GLN A 170 -2.90 -11.48 -17.75
N ARG A 171 -2.21 -12.14 -16.81
CA ARG A 171 -2.57 -13.48 -16.29
C ARG A 171 -3.44 -13.43 -15.03
N LEU A 172 -3.67 -12.23 -14.49
CA LEU A 172 -4.50 -12.01 -13.31
C LEU A 172 -5.94 -12.51 -13.50
N ARG A 173 -6.54 -13.08 -12.44
CA ARG A 173 -7.92 -13.58 -12.50
C ARG A 173 -8.90 -12.42 -12.65
N GLU A 174 -9.89 -12.59 -13.53
CA GLU A 174 -10.80 -11.51 -13.93
C GLU A 174 -11.73 -11.05 -12.79
N ALA A 175 -12.34 -11.98 -12.06
CA ALA A 175 -13.32 -11.65 -11.02
C ALA A 175 -12.70 -10.87 -9.84
N PRO A 176 -11.56 -11.30 -9.24
CA PRO A 176 -10.88 -10.49 -8.23
C PRO A 176 -10.44 -9.13 -8.77
N LEU A 177 -9.93 -9.09 -9.99
CA LEU A 177 -9.45 -7.85 -10.61
C LEU A 177 -10.61 -6.86 -10.86
N SER A 178 -11.77 -7.35 -11.29
CA SER A 178 -13.00 -6.57 -11.48
C SER A 178 -13.46 -5.95 -10.17
N LYS A 179 -13.50 -6.74 -9.09
CA LYS A 179 -13.87 -6.26 -7.74
C LYS A 179 -12.91 -5.18 -7.25
N GLN A 180 -11.60 -5.39 -7.37
CA GLN A 180 -10.59 -4.49 -6.80
C GLN A 180 -10.40 -3.20 -7.61
N LEU A 181 -10.61 -3.24 -8.92
CA LEU A 181 -10.55 -2.05 -9.78
C LEU A 181 -11.88 -1.29 -9.86
N GLY A 182 -12.98 -1.87 -9.36
CA GLY A 182 -14.31 -1.26 -9.46
C GLY A 182 -14.84 -1.17 -10.89
N ILE A 183 -14.46 -2.09 -11.78
CA ILE A 183 -14.88 -2.12 -13.19
C ILE A 183 -15.54 -3.45 -13.55
N PRO A 184 -16.48 -3.50 -14.53
CA PRO A 184 -17.13 -4.74 -14.95
C PRO A 184 -16.14 -5.81 -15.43
N VAL A 185 -16.47 -7.09 -15.18
CA VAL A 185 -15.66 -8.24 -15.63
C VAL A 185 -15.40 -8.21 -17.14
N ALA A 186 -16.38 -7.82 -17.95
CA ALA A 186 -16.21 -7.66 -19.39
C ALA A 186 -15.16 -6.60 -19.75
N GLN A 187 -15.08 -5.50 -18.98
CA GLN A 187 -14.05 -4.47 -19.16
C GLN A 187 -12.68 -4.97 -18.72
N VAL A 188 -12.59 -5.77 -17.66
CA VAL A 188 -11.34 -6.45 -17.27
C VAL A 188 -10.85 -7.38 -18.38
N ARG A 189 -11.75 -8.21 -18.94
CA ARG A 189 -11.39 -9.13 -20.02
C ARG A 189 -10.85 -8.39 -21.23
N ALA A 190 -11.56 -7.35 -21.69
CA ALA A 190 -11.10 -6.53 -22.80
C ALA A 190 -9.77 -5.79 -22.50
N MET A 191 -9.56 -5.33 -21.25
CA MET A 191 -8.27 -4.75 -20.84
C MET A 191 -7.12 -5.78 -20.91
N LYS A 192 -7.39 -7.02 -20.50
CA LYS A 192 -6.42 -8.11 -20.54
C LYS A 192 -6.09 -8.52 -21.97
N GLU A 193 -7.11 -8.75 -22.78
CA GLU A 193 -6.97 -9.16 -24.19
C GLU A 193 -6.37 -8.05 -25.08
N GLY A 194 -6.56 -6.79 -24.71
CA GLY A 194 -5.95 -5.64 -25.37
C GLY A 194 -4.66 -5.19 -24.69
N ILE A 195 -4.70 -4.00 -24.06
CA ILE A 195 -3.51 -3.28 -23.61
C ILE A 195 -2.54 -4.10 -22.75
N LEU A 196 -3.02 -4.98 -21.85
CA LEU A 196 -2.10 -5.79 -21.04
C LEU A 196 -1.41 -6.90 -21.85
N THR A 197 -2.08 -7.44 -22.87
CA THR A 197 -1.45 -8.36 -23.84
C THR A 197 -0.42 -7.63 -24.68
N ASP A 198 -0.73 -6.44 -25.16
CA ASP A 198 0.21 -5.62 -25.94
C ASP A 198 1.47 -5.28 -25.13
N ILE A 199 1.29 -4.87 -23.87
CA ILE A 199 2.40 -4.63 -22.94
C ILE A 199 3.22 -5.90 -22.73
N ALA A 200 2.58 -7.06 -22.53
CA ALA A 200 3.28 -8.31 -22.31
C ALA A 200 4.10 -8.74 -23.55
N VAL A 201 3.53 -8.61 -24.74
CA VAL A 201 4.20 -8.90 -26.02
C VAL A 201 5.38 -7.94 -26.22
N TRP A 202 5.18 -6.64 -25.97
CA TRP A 202 6.23 -5.64 -26.07
C TRP A 202 7.37 -5.88 -25.08
N ALA A 203 7.04 -6.26 -23.84
CA ALA A 203 8.01 -6.57 -22.80
C ALA A 203 8.88 -7.77 -23.17
N VAL A 204 8.30 -8.83 -23.74
CA VAL A 204 9.04 -10.02 -24.20
C VAL A 204 9.92 -9.72 -25.42
N ARG A 205 9.58 -8.72 -26.22
CA ARG A 205 10.37 -8.28 -27.38
C ARG A 205 11.54 -7.35 -27.01
N GLN A 206 11.60 -6.86 -25.78
CA GLN A 206 12.79 -6.16 -25.31
C GLN A 206 13.96 -7.15 -25.20
N ASP A 207 15.19 -6.65 -25.31
CA ASP A 207 16.39 -7.48 -25.05
C ASP A 207 16.24 -8.18 -23.68
N LEU A 208 16.62 -9.46 -23.61
CA LEU A 208 16.55 -10.28 -22.39
C LEU A 208 17.28 -9.65 -21.21
N TYR A 209 18.26 -8.79 -21.48
CA TYR A 209 19.04 -8.06 -20.49
C TYR A 209 18.62 -6.60 -20.30
N ALA A 210 17.68 -6.09 -21.11
CA ALA A 210 17.19 -4.73 -20.97
C ALA A 210 16.25 -4.61 -19.77
N THR A 211 16.54 -3.66 -18.88
CA THR A 211 15.63 -3.28 -17.81
C THR A 211 14.48 -2.47 -18.39
N ILE A 212 13.26 -2.97 -18.23
CA ILE A 212 12.05 -2.25 -18.60
C ILE A 212 11.79 -1.19 -17.55
N THR A 213 11.76 0.08 -17.96
CA THR A 213 11.37 1.18 -17.07
C THR A 213 9.88 1.46 -17.18
N ARG A 214 9.26 1.93 -16.09
CA ARG A 214 7.87 2.39 -16.12
C ARG A 214 7.67 3.52 -17.13
N GLU A 215 8.65 4.41 -17.26
CA GLU A 215 8.59 5.52 -18.23
C GLU A 215 8.50 5.01 -19.67
N ALA A 216 9.24 3.95 -20.03
CA ALA A 216 9.14 3.33 -21.35
C ALA A 216 7.74 2.75 -21.60
N VAL A 217 7.16 2.04 -20.62
CA VAL A 217 5.78 1.52 -20.70
C VAL A 217 4.78 2.66 -20.89
N TYR A 218 4.95 3.75 -20.16
CA TYR A 218 4.05 4.89 -20.23
C TYR A 218 4.10 5.54 -21.61
N ARG A 219 5.30 5.84 -22.10
CA ARG A 219 5.52 6.44 -23.42
C ARG A 219 4.88 5.61 -24.53
N GLU A 220 5.04 4.30 -24.47
CA GLU A 220 4.55 3.38 -25.49
C GLU A 220 3.02 3.19 -25.44
N PHE A 221 2.43 3.08 -24.24
CA PHE A 221 1.05 2.58 -24.11
C PHE A 221 0.06 3.56 -23.49
N LEU A 222 0.49 4.47 -22.62
CA LEU A 222 -0.41 5.24 -21.74
C LEU A 222 -0.40 6.73 -22.03
N THR A 223 0.73 7.29 -22.44
CA THR A 223 0.91 8.73 -22.70
C THR A 223 0.29 9.13 -24.03
N ARG A 224 -0.38 10.28 -24.06
CA ARG A 224 -0.97 10.86 -25.27
C ARG A 224 0.12 11.08 -26.34
N PRO A 225 -0.09 10.67 -27.60
CA PRO A 225 0.87 10.91 -28.67
C PRO A 225 1.25 12.40 -28.78
N GLY A 226 2.53 12.68 -28.98
CA GLY A 226 3.04 14.05 -29.09
C GLY A 226 3.22 14.80 -27.77
N THR A 227 3.09 14.12 -26.62
CA THR A 227 3.30 14.69 -25.28
C THR A 227 4.35 13.91 -24.51
N GLU A 228 5.00 14.54 -23.53
CA GLU A 228 5.97 13.88 -22.67
C GLU A 228 5.32 13.17 -21.47
N VAL A 229 5.96 12.11 -20.97
CA VAL A 229 5.45 11.37 -19.79
C VAL A 229 5.29 12.28 -18.57
N ARG A 230 6.22 13.23 -18.38
CA ARG A 230 6.18 14.22 -17.28
C ARG A 230 4.97 15.14 -17.33
N GLU A 231 4.35 15.33 -18.49
CA GLU A 231 3.15 16.14 -18.63
C GLU A 231 1.93 15.41 -18.05
N GLY A 232 2.00 14.10 -17.84
CA GLY A 232 0.95 13.31 -17.22
C GLY A 232 -0.34 13.26 -18.04
N LEU A 233 -0.29 13.54 -19.36
CA LEU A 233 -1.44 13.49 -20.26
C LEU A 233 -1.61 12.07 -20.80
N LEU A 234 -2.80 11.51 -20.63
CA LEU A 234 -3.08 10.11 -20.94
C LEU A 234 -3.83 9.97 -22.27
N ARG A 235 -3.65 8.83 -22.92
CA ARG A 235 -4.48 8.39 -24.05
C ARG A 235 -5.92 8.23 -23.61
N GLU A 236 -6.84 8.43 -24.54
CA GLU A 236 -8.25 8.12 -24.33
C GLU A 236 -8.48 6.60 -24.35
N GLY A 237 -9.46 6.14 -23.58
CA GLY A 237 -9.89 4.76 -23.57
C GLY A 237 -10.22 4.23 -22.18
N LYS A 238 -11.25 3.39 -22.11
CA LYS A 238 -11.77 2.80 -20.87
C LYS A 238 -10.79 1.89 -20.12
N HIS A 239 -9.66 1.52 -20.74
CA HIS A 239 -8.68 0.60 -20.17
C HIS A 239 -7.38 1.28 -19.71
N ILE A 240 -7.15 2.54 -20.11
CA ILE A 240 -5.87 3.24 -19.84
C ILE A 240 -5.70 3.51 -18.34
N VAL A 241 -6.71 4.07 -17.69
CA VAL A 241 -6.64 4.40 -16.25
C VAL A 241 -6.47 3.15 -15.39
N PRO A 242 -7.28 2.08 -15.54
CA PRO A 242 -7.08 0.88 -14.75
C PRO A 242 -5.74 0.18 -15.03
N ALA A 243 -5.27 0.16 -16.29
CA ALA A 243 -3.95 -0.39 -16.62
C ALA A 243 -2.82 0.42 -15.97
N LYS A 244 -2.89 1.75 -16.03
CA LYS A 244 -1.94 2.64 -15.35
C LYS A 244 -1.88 2.37 -13.86
N GLN A 245 -3.03 2.26 -13.19
CA GLN A 245 -3.10 1.99 -11.75
C GLN A 245 -2.46 0.65 -11.36
N LEU A 246 -2.62 -0.40 -12.20
CA LEU A 246 -1.94 -1.68 -11.99
C LEU A 246 -0.43 -1.58 -12.15
N ILE A 247 0.03 -0.88 -13.20
CA ILE A 247 1.45 -0.67 -13.46
C ILE A 247 2.10 0.14 -12.33
N ASP A 248 1.43 1.19 -11.85
CA ASP A 248 1.90 1.98 -10.71
C ASP A 248 1.97 1.17 -9.44
N LEU A 249 0.94 0.37 -9.16
CA LEU A 249 0.96 -0.51 -8.00
C LEU A 249 2.13 -1.50 -8.09
N LEU A 250 2.35 -2.13 -9.24
CA LEU A 250 3.50 -3.03 -9.46
C LEU A 250 4.83 -2.31 -9.23
N TYR A 251 5.03 -1.14 -9.86
CA TYR A 251 6.27 -0.37 -9.77
C TYR A 251 6.60 0.02 -8.33
N ASN A 252 5.61 0.52 -7.58
CA ASN A 252 5.81 1.04 -6.23
C ASN A 252 6.05 -0.06 -5.17
N LEU A 253 5.87 -1.34 -5.51
CA LEU A 253 6.21 -2.44 -4.60
C LEU A 253 7.66 -2.93 -4.73
N GLY A 254 8.39 -2.53 -5.77
CA GLY A 254 9.75 -3.03 -6.03
C GLY A 254 10.73 -2.74 -4.89
N VAL A 255 10.84 -1.46 -4.49
CA VAL A 255 11.72 -1.05 -3.39
C VAL A 255 11.28 -1.69 -2.07
N PRO A 256 10.01 -1.57 -1.62
CA PRO A 256 9.56 -2.21 -0.38
C PRO A 256 9.81 -3.71 -0.31
N LYS A 257 9.63 -4.44 -1.42
CA LYS A 257 9.91 -5.88 -1.48
C LYS A 257 11.41 -6.17 -1.31
N ALA A 258 12.27 -5.42 -2.01
CA ALA A 258 13.71 -5.62 -1.93
C ALA A 258 14.28 -5.23 -0.56
N SER A 259 13.75 -4.19 0.08
CA SER A 259 14.25 -3.67 1.37
C SER A 259 13.51 -4.22 2.59
N ARG A 260 12.45 -5.01 2.38
CA ARG A 260 11.57 -5.59 3.42
C ARG A 260 10.81 -4.57 4.28
N ILE A 261 10.76 -3.29 3.89
CA ILE A 261 9.95 -2.26 4.55
C ILE A 261 8.48 -2.34 4.10
N THR A 262 7.58 -1.64 4.79
CA THR A 262 6.15 -1.69 4.47
C THR A 262 5.82 -0.78 3.29
N ALA A 263 5.13 -1.30 2.28
CA ALA A 263 4.53 -0.48 1.24
C ALA A 263 3.20 0.09 1.72
N LEU A 264 3.03 1.40 1.63
CA LEU A 264 1.80 2.09 2.00
C LEU A 264 1.08 2.52 0.71
N THR A 265 0.02 1.78 0.37
CA THR A 265 -0.80 2.11 -0.80
C THR A 265 -1.95 3.04 -0.40
N PRO A 266 -2.21 4.11 -1.15
CA PRO A 266 -3.24 5.09 -0.80
C PRO A 266 -4.66 4.54 -1.08
N PRO A 267 -5.68 4.94 -0.30
CA PRO A 267 -7.06 4.52 -0.53
C PRO A 267 -7.58 4.79 -1.95
N GLY A 268 -7.09 5.86 -2.60
CA GLY A 268 -7.41 6.21 -3.99
C GLY A 268 -6.71 5.37 -5.07
N SER A 269 -5.93 4.37 -4.69
CA SER A 269 -5.32 3.36 -5.58
C SER A 269 -5.92 1.97 -5.34
N PRO A 270 -5.81 1.04 -6.31
CA PRO A 270 -6.13 -0.35 -6.07
C PRO A 270 -5.28 -0.92 -4.92
N PRO A 271 -5.83 -1.76 -4.04
CA PRO A 271 -5.07 -2.37 -2.94
C PRO A 271 -4.01 -3.33 -3.46
N ARG A 272 -3.00 -3.65 -2.64
CA ARG A 272 -1.94 -4.59 -2.99
C ARG A 272 -2.47 -5.94 -3.45
N SER A 273 -3.59 -6.39 -2.88
CA SER A 273 -4.27 -7.64 -3.27
C SER A 273 -4.73 -7.66 -4.74
N THR A 274 -4.83 -6.50 -5.40
CA THR A 274 -5.15 -6.38 -6.83
C THR A 274 -4.11 -7.08 -7.71
N LEU A 275 -2.84 -7.05 -7.30
CA LEU A 275 -1.78 -7.78 -7.99
C LEU A 275 -1.89 -9.28 -7.77
N GLN A 276 -2.73 -9.76 -6.83
CA GLN A 276 -2.88 -11.18 -6.50
C GLN A 276 -1.52 -11.84 -6.18
N GLU A 277 -0.57 -11.00 -5.69
CA GLU A 277 0.90 -11.09 -5.78
C GLU A 277 1.46 -11.98 -6.90
N LEU A 278 0.84 -11.82 -8.08
CA LEU A 278 1.36 -12.10 -9.41
C LEU A 278 1.60 -13.59 -9.69
N ARG A 279 0.69 -14.40 -9.14
CA ARG A 279 0.50 -15.84 -9.36
C ARG A 279 1.16 -16.44 -10.60
N ASP A 280 1.85 -17.57 -10.39
CA ASP A 280 1.79 -18.73 -11.27
C ASP A 280 1.16 -19.86 -10.44
N ASP A 281 -0.14 -20.09 -10.59
CA ASP A 281 -1.00 -21.08 -9.91
C ASP A 281 -0.73 -21.63 -8.49
N VAL A 282 -0.04 -20.83 -7.66
CA VAL A 282 0.18 -20.94 -6.20
C VAL A 282 1.27 -21.96 -5.82
N ARG A 283 2.55 -21.64 -6.10
CA ARG A 283 3.71 -22.35 -5.51
C ARG A 283 4.17 -21.72 -4.18
N PRO A 284 4.80 -22.53 -3.28
CA PRO A 284 5.19 -23.94 -3.46
C PRO A 284 4.22 -24.92 -2.77
N GLN A 285 4.01 -26.14 -3.29
CA GLN A 285 4.66 -27.35 -2.75
C GLN A 285 5.52 -27.11 -1.48
N GLU A 286 4.85 -26.85 -0.34
CA GLU A 286 5.32 -27.04 1.05
C GLU A 286 6.62 -26.38 1.59
N THR A 287 7.42 -25.55 0.90
CA THR A 287 8.84 -25.38 1.35
C THR A 287 9.36 -24.04 1.91
N ASN A 288 8.61 -22.93 1.99
CA ASN A 288 9.14 -21.72 2.67
C ASN A 288 8.08 -20.96 3.52
N PRO A 289 7.92 -21.32 4.81
CA PRO A 289 7.05 -20.62 5.76
C PRO A 289 7.38 -19.13 5.94
N GLU A 290 8.65 -18.74 5.86
CA GLU A 290 9.08 -17.33 6.02
C GLU A 290 8.47 -16.46 4.92
N ALA A 291 8.50 -16.93 3.67
CA ALA A 291 7.94 -16.20 2.54
C ALA A 291 6.42 -15.98 2.69
N ILE A 292 5.70 -16.96 3.25
CA ILE A 292 4.27 -16.86 3.53
C ILE A 292 4.02 -15.83 4.64
N GLY A 293 4.75 -15.87 5.75
CA GLY A 293 4.55 -14.90 6.82
C GLY A 293 4.85 -13.46 6.40
N LEU A 294 5.93 -13.23 5.62
CA LEU A 294 6.25 -11.91 5.07
C LEU A 294 5.18 -11.41 4.10
N LEU A 295 4.57 -12.32 3.34
CA LEU A 295 3.47 -11.97 2.46
C LEU A 295 2.21 -11.58 3.24
N LEU A 296 1.84 -12.37 4.25
CA LEU A 296 0.71 -12.09 5.12
C LEU A 296 0.89 -10.78 5.86
N ARG A 297 2.11 -10.51 6.36
CA ARG A 297 2.50 -9.22 6.95
C ARG A 297 2.19 -8.06 6.02
N ASP A 298 2.65 -8.15 4.79
CA ASP A 298 2.52 -7.06 3.83
C ASP A 298 1.06 -6.81 3.42
N LEU A 299 0.28 -7.88 3.23
CA LEU A 299 -1.15 -7.78 2.94
C LEU A 299 -1.93 -7.23 4.13
N PHE A 300 -1.57 -7.65 5.34
CA PHE A 300 -2.16 -7.15 6.57
C PHE A 300 -1.86 -5.66 6.75
N ALA A 301 -0.60 -5.26 6.58
CA ALA A 301 -0.19 -3.87 6.71
C ALA A 301 -0.92 -2.97 5.70
N ASP A 302 -1.05 -3.40 4.45
CA ASP A 302 -1.83 -2.70 3.42
C ASP A 302 -3.30 -2.53 3.83
N ALA A 303 -3.93 -3.61 4.30
CA ALA A 303 -5.33 -3.60 4.74
C ALA A 303 -5.54 -2.65 5.92
N LEU A 304 -4.66 -2.74 6.91
CA LEU A 304 -4.71 -1.95 8.13
C LEU A 304 -4.60 -0.47 7.82
N HIS A 305 -3.57 -0.05 7.08
CA HIS A 305 -3.37 1.35 6.68
C HIS A 305 -4.53 1.91 5.89
N ARG A 306 -5.18 1.10 5.06
CA ARG A 306 -6.38 1.52 4.32
C ARG A 306 -7.61 1.68 5.20
N ALA A 307 -7.72 0.90 6.25
CA ALA A 307 -8.90 0.89 7.10
C ALA A 307 -8.86 1.97 8.17
N VAL A 308 -7.72 2.14 8.85
CA VAL A 308 -7.53 3.18 9.87
C VAL A 308 -7.66 4.60 9.29
N ASP A 309 -7.58 4.73 7.97
CA ASP A 309 -7.51 6.01 7.28
C ASP A 309 -8.76 6.23 6.40
N GLY A 310 -9.83 6.74 7.00
CA GLY A 310 -10.96 7.24 6.22
C GLY A 310 -10.58 8.44 5.33
N PRO A 311 -11.36 8.74 4.29
CA PRO A 311 -11.10 9.88 3.39
C PRO A 311 -10.93 11.18 4.19
N ASN A 312 -9.89 11.96 3.88
CA ASN A 312 -9.59 13.25 4.51
C ASN A 312 -9.28 13.21 6.02
N SER A 313 -8.98 12.05 6.61
CA SER A 313 -8.69 11.96 8.06
C SER A 313 -7.47 12.81 8.49
N TYR A 314 -6.51 13.02 7.58
CA TYR A 314 -5.28 13.80 7.85
C TYR A 314 -5.03 14.91 6.81
N GLY A 315 -5.89 15.03 5.80
CA GLY A 315 -5.71 16.03 4.73
C GLY A 315 -5.72 17.48 5.24
N SER A 316 -6.35 17.70 6.39
CA SER A 316 -6.44 19.00 7.06
C SER A 316 -5.26 19.34 7.97
N LEU A 317 -4.37 18.39 8.25
CA LEU A 317 -3.17 18.62 9.06
C LEU A 317 -2.11 19.35 8.23
N SER A 318 -1.40 20.28 8.86
CA SER A 318 -0.17 20.84 8.31
C SER A 318 1.05 19.98 8.73
N LEU A 319 2.23 20.17 8.13
CA LEU A 319 3.44 19.50 8.62
C LEU A 319 3.80 19.94 10.05
N ALA A 320 3.53 21.21 10.40
CA ALA A 320 3.66 21.67 11.77
C ALA A 320 2.72 20.91 12.73
N ASP A 321 1.48 20.60 12.32
CA ASP A 321 0.59 19.75 13.12
C ASP A 321 1.14 18.33 13.26
N VAL A 322 1.67 17.76 12.18
CA VAL A 322 2.26 16.41 12.18
C VAL A 322 3.45 16.35 13.14
N THR A 323 4.37 17.32 13.10
CA THR A 323 5.52 17.35 14.03
C THR A 323 5.10 17.51 15.49
N ARG A 324 4.07 18.33 15.78
CA ARG A 324 3.50 18.43 17.14
C ARG A 324 2.81 17.14 17.58
N LEU A 325 2.08 16.46 16.69
CA LEU A 325 1.46 15.17 17.00
C LEU A 325 2.51 14.11 17.33
N ARG A 326 3.62 14.09 16.59
CA ARG A 326 4.71 13.12 16.78
C ARG A 326 5.47 13.27 18.10
N THR A 327 5.25 14.34 18.87
CA THR A 327 5.79 14.48 20.23
C THR A 327 4.82 14.02 21.32
N THR A 328 3.63 13.55 20.96
CA THR A 328 2.62 13.09 21.93
C THR A 328 2.83 11.63 22.31
N GLU A 329 2.52 11.28 23.56
CA GLU A 329 2.56 9.90 24.03
C GLU A 329 1.58 9.01 23.27
N GLU A 330 0.41 9.55 22.89
CA GLU A 330 -0.60 8.81 22.12
C GLU A 330 -0.09 8.40 20.74
N TRP A 331 0.65 9.28 20.06
CA TRP A 331 1.26 8.95 18.77
C TRP A 331 2.36 7.89 18.93
N HIS A 332 3.25 8.06 19.91
CA HIS A 332 4.31 7.08 20.19
C HIS A 332 3.74 5.70 20.51
N ALA A 333 2.71 5.63 21.38
CA ALA A 333 2.07 4.38 21.73
C ALA A 333 1.45 3.69 20.50
N TYR A 334 0.78 4.45 19.63
CA TYR A 334 0.19 3.94 18.39
C TYR A 334 1.25 3.38 17.43
N VAL A 335 2.29 4.15 17.11
CA VAL A 335 3.32 3.71 16.15
C VAL A 335 4.14 2.54 16.71
N ASN A 336 4.44 2.50 18.00
CA ASN A 336 5.11 1.36 18.62
C ASN A 336 4.23 0.09 18.61
N SER A 337 2.91 0.24 18.74
CA SER A 337 1.97 -0.87 18.61
C SER A 337 1.90 -1.40 17.17
N LEU A 338 1.89 -0.50 16.17
CA LEU A 338 2.00 -0.87 14.76
C LEU A 338 3.31 -1.62 14.47
N ASP A 339 4.43 -1.09 14.95
CA ASP A 339 5.77 -1.67 14.76
C ASP A 339 5.86 -3.08 15.37
N SER A 340 5.51 -3.18 16.65
CA SER A 340 5.50 -4.44 17.41
C SER A 340 4.60 -5.49 16.76
N PHE A 341 3.44 -5.09 16.25
CA PHE A 341 2.55 -6.03 15.61
C PHE A 341 3.00 -6.41 14.20
N VAL A 342 3.18 -5.43 13.31
CA VAL A 342 3.47 -5.69 11.88
C VAL A 342 4.89 -6.24 11.70
N LEU A 343 5.90 -5.67 12.35
CA LEU A 343 7.29 -6.13 12.19
C LEU A 343 7.68 -7.18 13.24
N GLY A 344 7.20 -7.04 14.48
CA GLY A 344 7.51 -7.99 15.54
C GLY A 344 6.73 -9.31 15.43
N SER A 345 5.42 -9.26 15.16
CA SER A 345 4.59 -10.48 15.14
C SER A 345 4.75 -11.32 13.88
N PHE A 346 5.33 -10.74 12.82
CA PHE A 346 5.72 -11.42 11.58
C PHE A 346 7.23 -11.53 11.41
N ARG A 347 8.01 -11.33 12.48
CA ARG A 347 9.47 -11.40 12.46
C ARG A 347 9.94 -12.76 11.93
N ASP A 348 10.96 -12.73 11.07
CA ASP A 348 11.53 -13.91 10.41
C ASP A 348 10.46 -14.74 9.65
N GLY A 349 9.41 -14.04 9.19
CA GLY A 349 8.30 -14.61 8.42
C GLY A 349 7.46 -15.63 9.20
N ARG A 350 7.46 -15.57 10.54
CA ARG A 350 6.47 -16.29 11.33
C ARG A 350 5.07 -15.73 11.05
N THR A 351 4.05 -16.56 11.23
CA THR A 351 2.66 -16.09 11.26
C THR A 351 2.24 -15.93 12.74
N PRO A 352 1.60 -14.82 13.13
CA PRO A 352 1.11 -14.66 14.50
C PRO A 352 0.08 -15.72 14.84
N THR A 353 0.07 -16.12 16.11
CA THR A 353 -1.02 -16.93 16.65
C THR A 353 -2.34 -16.15 16.62
N PRO A 354 -3.49 -16.84 16.67
CA PRO A 354 -4.80 -16.20 16.78
C PRO A 354 -4.92 -15.16 17.90
N GLU A 355 -4.33 -15.47 19.05
CA GLU A 355 -4.35 -14.61 20.23
C GLU A 355 -3.49 -13.37 20.03
N GLU A 356 -2.25 -13.53 19.54
CA GLU A 356 -1.38 -12.42 19.15
C GLU A 356 -2.06 -11.53 18.11
N PHE A 357 -2.71 -12.13 17.10
CA PHE A 357 -3.40 -11.39 16.05
C PHE A 357 -4.56 -10.55 16.61
N ARG A 358 -5.41 -11.15 17.44
CA ARG A 358 -6.55 -10.48 18.07
C ARG A 358 -6.10 -9.39 19.04
N ALA A 359 -5.10 -9.67 19.87
CA ALA A 359 -4.57 -8.69 20.83
C ALA A 359 -3.91 -7.52 20.09
N GLY A 360 -3.03 -7.81 19.13
CA GLY A 360 -2.33 -6.80 18.35
C GLY A 360 -3.27 -5.90 17.54
N THR A 361 -4.24 -6.48 16.83
CA THR A 361 -5.23 -5.69 16.09
C THR A 361 -6.13 -4.84 16.99
N ALA A 362 -6.57 -5.38 18.13
CA ALA A 362 -7.36 -4.63 19.11
C ALA A 362 -6.58 -3.46 19.72
N ASP A 363 -5.30 -3.68 20.05
CA ASP A 363 -4.44 -2.65 20.61
C ASP A 363 -4.14 -1.55 19.60
N VAL A 364 -3.79 -1.91 18.35
CA VAL A 364 -3.59 -0.94 17.27
C VAL A 364 -4.83 -0.09 17.08
N ALA A 365 -6.02 -0.69 16.97
CA ALA A 365 -7.27 0.04 16.80
C ALA A 365 -7.59 0.94 18.00
N ARG A 366 -7.34 0.48 19.24
CA ARG A 366 -7.53 1.26 20.46
C ARG A 366 -6.59 2.47 20.49
N LEU A 367 -5.31 2.27 20.20
CA LEU A 367 -4.29 3.31 20.25
C LEU A 367 -4.42 4.31 19.09
N HIS A 368 -4.83 3.85 17.91
CA HIS A 368 -5.17 4.70 16.79
C HIS A 368 -6.27 5.71 17.14
N ARG A 369 -7.31 5.28 17.87
CA ARG A 369 -8.34 6.21 18.40
C ARG A 369 -7.77 7.26 19.34
N GLY A 370 -6.81 6.88 20.20
CA GLY A 370 -6.09 7.82 21.06
C GLY A 370 -5.33 8.85 20.24
N MET A 371 -4.56 8.39 19.25
CA MET A 371 -3.81 9.23 18.32
C MET A 371 -4.72 10.18 17.55
N LEU A 372 -5.87 9.74 17.02
CA LEU A 372 -6.83 10.61 16.34
C LEU A 372 -7.37 11.73 17.24
N ARG A 373 -7.59 11.46 18.53
CA ARG A 373 -7.99 12.50 19.50
C ARG A 373 -6.87 13.51 19.72
N ALA A 374 -5.63 13.05 19.84
CA ALA A 374 -4.45 13.92 19.95
C ALA A 374 -4.28 14.79 18.69
N ALA A 375 -4.40 14.21 17.50
CA ALA A 375 -4.31 14.92 16.22
C ALA A 375 -5.29 16.10 16.12
N ARG A 376 -6.53 15.93 16.61
CA ARG A 376 -7.55 17.01 16.64
C ARG A 376 -7.23 18.11 17.63
N LYS A 377 -6.72 17.74 18.81
CA LYS A 377 -6.28 18.74 19.80
C LYS A 377 -5.15 19.59 19.23
N VAL A 378 -4.22 18.96 18.52
CA VAL A 378 -3.05 19.61 17.92
C VAL A 378 -3.43 20.52 16.75
N SER A 379 -4.39 20.13 15.91
CA SER A 379 -4.80 20.93 14.75
C SER A 379 -5.71 22.11 15.09
N GLY A 380 -6.28 22.15 16.30
CA GLY A 380 -7.22 23.20 16.72
C GLY A 380 -8.53 23.25 15.92
N ARG A 381 -8.75 22.29 15.00
CA ARG A 381 -9.93 22.21 14.14
C ARG A 381 -10.88 21.16 14.69
N GLY A 382 -12.04 21.61 15.20
CA GLY A 382 -13.06 20.77 15.83
C GLY A 382 -13.83 19.82 14.89
N GLN A 383 -13.52 19.81 13.59
CA GLN A 383 -14.13 18.88 12.63
C GLN A 383 -13.10 17.86 12.16
N GLY A 384 -13.33 16.60 12.52
CA GLY A 384 -12.51 15.47 12.09
C GLY A 384 -13.32 14.19 12.10
N PHE A 385 -13.11 13.36 11.08
CA PHE A 385 -13.77 12.08 10.84
C PHE A 385 -13.69 11.16 12.08
N GLN A 386 -14.82 10.83 12.71
CA GLN A 386 -14.92 9.82 13.77
C GLN A 386 -15.35 8.49 13.14
N ARG A 387 -14.54 7.44 13.34
CA ARG A 387 -14.98 6.06 13.18
C ARG A 387 -14.61 5.23 14.38
N GLU A 388 -15.56 4.42 14.82
CA GLU A 388 -15.30 3.32 15.72
C GLU A 388 -15.11 2.06 14.89
N MET A 389 -13.86 1.66 14.67
CA MET A 389 -13.58 0.47 13.88
C MET A 389 -13.65 -0.81 14.71
N LYS A 390 -14.42 -1.79 14.24
CA LYS A 390 -14.23 -3.20 14.58
C LYS A 390 -13.39 -3.84 13.49
N VAL A 391 -12.44 -4.70 13.87
CA VAL A 391 -11.65 -5.52 12.93
C VAL A 391 -12.17 -6.95 13.03
N ALA A 392 -12.47 -7.58 11.90
CA ALA A 392 -12.80 -8.99 11.82
C ALA A 392 -11.89 -9.70 10.81
N LEU A 393 -11.34 -10.84 11.20
CA LEU A 393 -10.66 -11.76 10.30
C LEU A 393 -11.64 -12.86 9.91
N VAL A 394 -12.01 -12.90 8.64
CA VAL A 394 -12.88 -13.91 8.05
C VAL A 394 -12.03 -14.89 7.23
N LEU A 395 -11.98 -16.14 7.64
CA LEU A 395 -11.36 -17.25 6.92
C LEU A 395 -12.46 -18.06 6.26
N GLU A 396 -12.38 -18.29 4.94
CA GLU A 396 -13.41 -18.98 4.16
C GLU A 396 -12.78 -20.04 3.26
N SER A 397 -13.40 -21.22 3.19
CA SER A 397 -13.14 -22.23 2.17
C SER A 397 -14.45 -22.90 1.76
N THR A 398 -14.41 -23.83 0.79
CA THR A 398 -15.61 -24.54 0.31
C THR A 398 -16.39 -25.19 1.46
N GLY A 399 -17.48 -24.53 1.89
CA GLY A 399 -18.42 -25.02 2.91
C GLY A 399 -18.06 -24.68 4.37
N ILE A 400 -16.99 -23.92 4.64
CA ILE A 400 -16.55 -23.56 5.99
C ILE A 400 -16.15 -22.08 6.03
N ALA A 401 -16.72 -21.31 6.96
CA ALA A 401 -16.29 -19.97 7.28
C ALA A 401 -16.02 -19.80 8.79
N LEU A 402 -14.97 -19.05 9.13
CA LEU A 402 -14.59 -18.69 10.49
C LEU A 402 -14.41 -17.19 10.55
N GLN A 403 -15.13 -16.51 11.45
CA GLN A 403 -14.94 -15.09 11.71
C GLN A 403 -14.38 -14.87 13.11
N VAL A 404 -13.30 -14.12 13.19
CA VAL A 404 -12.67 -13.69 14.44
C VAL A 404 -12.81 -12.18 14.52
N THR A 405 -13.75 -11.71 15.34
CA THR A 405 -13.96 -10.27 15.58
C THR A 405 -13.15 -9.82 16.79
N ALA A 406 -12.41 -8.72 16.66
CA ALA A 406 -11.64 -8.14 17.75
C ALA A 406 -12.55 -7.72 18.92
N GLY A 407 -12.26 -8.21 20.13
CA GLY A 407 -12.99 -7.89 21.36
C GLY A 407 -14.28 -8.69 21.60
N GLU A 408 -14.60 -9.67 20.75
CA GLU A 408 -15.73 -10.60 20.91
C GLU A 408 -15.24 -12.06 20.92
N GLU A 409 -16.07 -12.99 21.42
CA GLU A 409 -15.78 -14.42 21.32
C GLU A 409 -15.77 -14.88 19.85
N VAL A 410 -14.94 -15.87 19.54
CA VAL A 410 -14.83 -16.46 18.20
C VAL A 410 -16.20 -16.97 17.78
N SER A 411 -16.78 -16.33 16.77
CA SER A 411 -18.08 -16.70 16.24
C SER A 411 -17.85 -17.53 14.97
N LEU A 412 -18.09 -18.84 15.04
CA LEU A 412 -18.12 -19.68 13.85
C LEU A 412 -19.37 -19.33 13.05
N LEU A 413 -19.23 -18.54 11.99
CA LEU A 413 -20.30 -18.23 11.04
C LEU A 413 -20.51 -19.41 10.08
N ALA A 414 -21.07 -20.49 10.59
CA ALA A 414 -21.52 -21.68 9.86
C ALA A 414 -20.43 -22.52 9.13
N GLY A 415 -20.58 -23.84 9.21
CA GLY A 415 -19.82 -24.76 8.39
C GLY A 415 -20.31 -26.19 8.50
N SER A 416 -20.65 -26.81 7.36
CA SER A 416 -20.86 -28.26 7.27
C SER A 416 -19.54 -28.90 6.84
N LEU A 417 -18.79 -29.42 7.82
CA LEU A 417 -17.58 -30.21 7.57
C LEU A 417 -17.85 -31.48 6.74
N GLN A 418 -19.11 -31.90 6.63
CA GLN A 418 -19.54 -33.06 5.83
C GLN A 418 -19.42 -32.81 4.32
N MET A 419 -19.45 -31.55 3.86
CA MET A 419 -19.29 -31.18 2.45
C MET A 419 -17.84 -30.85 2.05
N ALA A 420 -16.93 -30.76 3.01
CA ALA A 420 -15.50 -30.61 2.75
C ALA A 420 -14.94 -31.96 2.25
N THR A 421 -15.12 -32.21 0.95
CA THR A 421 -14.47 -33.32 0.27
C THR A 421 -12.94 -33.21 0.48
N ALA A 422 -12.25 -34.34 0.59
CA ALA A 422 -10.83 -34.43 0.93
C ALA A 422 -9.86 -33.85 -0.13
N PHE A 423 -10.34 -32.98 -1.01
CA PHE A 423 -9.55 -32.35 -2.07
C PHE A 423 -8.87 -31.08 -1.57
N ALA A 424 -7.83 -30.68 -2.30
CA ALA A 424 -7.22 -29.38 -2.14
C ALA A 424 -8.27 -28.28 -2.37
N GLY A 425 -8.25 -27.24 -1.54
CA GLY A 425 -9.25 -26.18 -1.58
C GLY A 425 -8.64 -24.82 -1.31
N ALA A 426 -9.21 -23.81 -1.94
CA ALA A 426 -8.83 -22.41 -1.74
C ALA A 426 -9.34 -21.92 -0.36
N LEU A 427 -8.42 -21.54 0.52
CA LEU A 427 -8.69 -20.74 1.71
C LEU A 427 -8.59 -19.26 1.32
N SER A 428 -9.71 -18.57 1.29
CA SER A 428 -9.74 -17.11 1.26
C SER A 428 -9.62 -16.59 2.69
N MET A 429 -8.68 -15.69 2.92
CA MET A 429 -8.63 -14.91 4.15
C MET A 429 -9.12 -13.51 3.83
N ARG A 430 -9.88 -12.91 4.72
CA ARG A 430 -10.47 -11.59 4.51
C ARG A 430 -10.38 -10.80 5.80
N LEU A 431 -9.81 -9.60 5.72
CA LEU A 431 -9.80 -8.68 6.85
C LEU A 431 -10.91 -7.65 6.61
N GLU A 432 -11.86 -7.58 7.51
CA GLU A 432 -13.01 -6.69 7.44
C GLU A 432 -12.91 -5.64 8.54
N PHE A 433 -13.09 -4.38 8.17
CA PHE A 433 -13.16 -3.27 9.10
C PHE A 433 -14.55 -2.67 9.04
N PHE A 434 -15.25 -2.63 10.17
CA PHE A 434 -16.63 -2.15 10.28
C PHE A 434 -16.73 -0.92 11.17
N ASP A 435 -17.60 0.00 10.81
CA ASP A 435 -17.95 1.14 11.65
C ASP A 435 -19.05 0.76 12.66
N ARG A 436 -18.82 0.96 13.95
CA ARG A 436 -19.78 0.68 15.02
C ARG A 436 -20.95 1.68 15.05
N SER A 437 -20.81 2.85 14.41
CA SER A 437 -21.82 3.91 14.42
C SER A 437 -22.93 3.76 13.37
N GLY A 438 -22.83 2.79 12.45
CA GLY A 438 -23.86 2.50 11.46
C GLY A 438 -24.91 1.51 11.98
N THR A 439 -26.03 2.02 12.51
CA THR A 439 -27.26 1.21 12.61
C THR A 439 -27.78 0.92 11.21
N GLY A 440 -27.39 -0.25 10.69
CA GLY A 440 -27.76 -0.74 9.38
C GLY A 440 -26.53 -1.04 8.53
N ALA A 441 -26.54 -2.20 7.88
CA ALA A 441 -25.54 -2.67 6.92
C ALA A 441 -25.42 -1.80 5.64
N ARG A 442 -25.71 -0.50 5.74
CA ARG A 442 -25.81 0.48 4.65
C ARG A 442 -24.92 1.71 4.81
N SER A 443 -24.10 1.84 5.87
CA SER A 443 -22.96 2.77 5.79
C SER A 443 -21.87 2.12 4.94
N GLY A 444 -21.91 2.37 3.63
CA GLY A 444 -21.17 1.66 2.56
C GLY A 444 -19.63 1.80 2.56
N LEU A 445 -18.98 1.69 3.71
CA LEU A 445 -17.53 1.81 3.87
C LEU A 445 -16.97 0.75 4.84
N GLY A 446 -17.55 -0.45 4.82
CA GLY A 446 -16.87 -1.63 5.34
C GLY A 446 -15.72 -1.98 4.41
N HIS A 447 -14.47 -1.79 4.84
CA HIS A 447 -13.32 -2.17 4.04
C HIS A 447 -13.06 -3.66 4.26
N SER A 448 -13.35 -4.47 3.25
CA SER A 448 -13.02 -5.89 3.25
C SER A 448 -11.89 -6.16 2.26
N LEU A 449 -10.73 -6.57 2.76
CA LEU A 449 -9.63 -7.02 1.91
C LEU A 449 -9.72 -8.53 1.78
N THR A 450 -10.15 -9.04 0.62
CA THR A 450 -10.02 -10.45 0.28
C THR A 450 -8.57 -10.73 -0.11
N LEU A 451 -7.87 -11.51 0.69
CA LEU A 451 -6.51 -11.98 0.45
C LEU A 451 -6.50 -13.08 -0.62
N PRO A 452 -5.39 -13.21 -1.36
CA PRO A 452 -5.19 -14.31 -2.32
C PRO A 452 -5.46 -15.66 -1.65
N SER A 453 -6.17 -16.52 -2.39
CA SER A 453 -6.55 -17.82 -1.88
C SER A 453 -5.31 -18.70 -1.66
N LEU A 454 -5.06 -19.09 -0.41
CA LEU A 454 -4.08 -20.12 -0.07
C LEU A 454 -4.63 -21.48 -0.51
N GLN A 455 -3.82 -22.32 -1.15
CA GLN A 455 -4.23 -23.69 -1.46
C GLN A 455 -3.97 -24.56 -0.22
N LEU A 456 -5.03 -25.12 0.36
CA LEU A 456 -4.94 -26.10 1.43
C LEU A 456 -4.64 -27.47 0.83
N GLY A 457 -3.67 -28.20 1.39
CA GLY A 457 -3.34 -29.56 0.94
C GLY A 457 -4.42 -30.57 1.35
N SER A 458 -5.10 -30.32 2.48
CA SER A 458 -6.25 -31.11 2.90
C SER A 458 -7.19 -30.22 3.70
N VAL A 459 -8.23 -29.67 3.05
CA VAL A 459 -9.20 -28.74 3.65
C VAL A 459 -9.66 -29.24 5.02
N LYS A 460 -10.05 -30.51 5.15
CA LYS A 460 -10.48 -31.09 6.43
C LYS A 460 -9.41 -31.10 7.51
N ARG A 461 -8.17 -31.53 7.20
CA ARG A 461 -7.08 -31.60 8.20
C ARG A 461 -6.58 -30.21 8.58
N ASP A 462 -6.46 -29.34 7.60
CA ASP A 462 -5.94 -27.98 7.79
C ASP A 462 -6.97 -27.13 8.54
N TRP A 463 -8.26 -27.25 8.25
CA TRP A 463 -9.32 -26.63 9.05
C TRP A 463 -9.43 -27.20 10.46
N ALA A 464 -9.28 -28.50 10.65
CA ALA A 464 -9.27 -29.07 12.00
C ALA A 464 -8.08 -28.52 12.83
N LYS A 465 -6.92 -28.31 12.22
CA LYS A 465 -5.76 -27.66 12.86
C LYS A 465 -6.04 -26.19 13.17
N ILE A 466 -6.60 -25.45 12.22
CA ILE A 466 -7.03 -24.05 12.40
C ILE A 466 -8.02 -23.99 13.57
N LEU A 467 -9.17 -24.66 13.49
CA LEU A 467 -10.23 -24.62 14.53
C LEU A 467 -9.73 -25.05 15.91
N LYS A 468 -8.86 -26.06 15.99
CA LYS A 468 -8.21 -26.47 17.24
C LYS A 468 -7.31 -25.36 17.81
N ALA A 469 -6.60 -24.61 16.96
CA ALA A 469 -5.81 -23.45 17.37
C ALA A 469 -6.66 -22.24 17.82
N TYR A 470 -7.89 -22.10 17.31
CA TYR A 470 -8.84 -21.03 17.69
C TYR A 470 -9.74 -21.39 18.89
N GLY A 471 -9.54 -22.54 19.54
CA GLY A 471 -10.27 -22.95 20.74
C GLY A 471 -11.76 -23.26 20.53
N GLY A 472 -12.23 -23.25 19.28
CA GLY A 472 -13.62 -23.54 18.94
C GLY A 472 -13.90 -25.04 18.95
N ARG A 473 -15.01 -25.44 19.58
CA ARG A 473 -15.65 -26.72 19.27
C ARG A 473 -16.48 -26.55 18.01
N VAL A 474 -16.38 -27.49 17.08
CA VAL A 474 -17.31 -27.56 15.94
C VAL A 474 -18.68 -27.89 16.52
N GLU A 475 -19.60 -26.93 16.52
CA GLU A 475 -21.02 -27.24 16.67
C GLU A 475 -21.54 -27.63 15.28
N GLU A 476 -21.84 -28.91 15.11
CA GLU A 476 -22.51 -29.42 13.92
C GLU A 476 -23.93 -28.85 13.87
N THR A 477 -24.06 -27.67 13.27
CA THR A 477 -25.37 -27.17 12.86
C THR A 477 -25.74 -27.93 11.60
N GLY A 478 -26.59 -28.96 11.74
CA GLY A 478 -27.14 -29.76 10.63
C GLY A 478 -27.99 -28.96 9.63
N THR A 479 -28.01 -27.64 9.73
CA THR A 479 -28.68 -26.70 8.85
C THR A 479 -27.74 -26.28 7.73
N GLN A 480 -28.18 -26.46 6.49
CA GLN A 480 -27.49 -25.88 5.33
C GLN A 480 -27.27 -24.38 5.58
N PRO A 481 -26.05 -23.85 5.39
CA PRO A 481 -25.87 -22.41 5.33
C PRO A 481 -26.76 -21.89 4.20
N PRO A 482 -27.47 -20.76 4.38
CA PRO A 482 -28.26 -20.16 3.32
C PRO A 482 -27.36 -20.02 2.08
N ARG A 483 -27.89 -20.43 0.92
CA ARG A 483 -27.18 -20.42 -0.37
C ARG A 483 -26.37 -19.12 -0.53
N ARG A 484 -25.05 -19.28 -0.62
CA ARG A 484 -24.05 -18.28 -1.05
C ARG A 484 -24.33 -16.84 -0.58
N GLN A 485 -23.79 -16.48 0.58
CA GLN A 485 -23.55 -15.06 0.91
C GLN A 485 -22.66 -14.34 -0.13
N ALA A 486 -21.94 -15.10 -0.98
CA ALA A 486 -21.23 -14.57 -2.14
C ALA A 486 -22.14 -13.87 -3.18
N ASP A 487 -23.45 -14.18 -3.21
CA ASP A 487 -24.40 -13.62 -4.18
C ASP A 487 -25.39 -12.61 -3.56
N GLN A 488 -25.34 -12.35 -2.24
CA GLN A 488 -26.20 -11.31 -1.61
C GLN A 488 -25.66 -9.88 -1.75
N GLN A 489 -24.68 -9.67 -2.63
CA GLN A 489 -24.36 -8.38 -3.20
C GLN A 489 -24.49 -8.45 -4.72
N SER A 490 -25.72 -8.59 -5.22
CA SER A 490 -26.04 -8.29 -6.62
C SER A 490 -27.20 -7.29 -6.70
N PRO A 491 -27.15 -6.33 -7.64
CA PRO A 491 -27.92 -5.10 -7.59
C PRO A 491 -29.21 -5.24 -8.42
N TYR A 492 -30.36 -5.46 -7.80
CA TYR A 492 -31.65 -5.20 -8.44
C TYR A 492 -32.70 -4.83 -7.38
N ALA A 493 -32.83 -3.53 -7.16
CA ALA A 493 -34.07 -2.77 -7.30
C ALA A 493 -33.69 -1.30 -7.55
#